data_AF-A0A9D2MF46-F1
#
_entry.id   AF-A0A9D2MF46-F1
#
_cell.length_a   1.000
_cell.length_b   1.000
_cell.length_c   1.000
_cell.angle_alpha   90.00
_cell.angle_beta   90.00
_cell.angle_gamma   90.00
#
_symmetry.space_group_name_H-M   'P 1'
#
loop_
_entity.id
_entity.type
_entity.pdbx_description
1 polymer ?
#
loop_
_entity_poly.entity_id
_entity_poly.type
_entity_poly.pdbx_seq_one_letter_code
_entity_poly.pdbx_strand_id
1 'polypeptide(L)' 'QIAQQQHMDKIEDIKGVQNEIAWGHQIRSYVFMPYTMVKDHRTGYETSNVNAVMDGDLDGFIFAYLKAASRGELAET' A
#
# COMPACT_ATOMS: atom_id res chain seq x y z
N GLN A 1 -4.15 -30.25 -16.22
CA GLN A 1 -4.86 -30.11 -14.93
C GLN A 1 -3.89 -29.81 -13.79
N ILE A 2 -2.92 -30.69 -13.47
CA ILE A 2 -1.95 -30.43 -12.37
C ILE A 2 -1.14 -29.12 -12.54
N ALA A 3 -0.62 -28.83 -13.73
CA ALA A 3 0.16 -27.62 -13.98
C ALA A 3 -0.66 -26.32 -13.86
N GLN A 4 -1.97 -26.37 -14.16
CA GLN A 4 -2.86 -25.22 -13.99
C GLN A 4 -3.17 -24.98 -12.51
N GLN A 5 -3.41 -26.05 -11.75
CA GLN A 5 -3.62 -25.96 -10.30
C GLN A 5 -2.38 -25.39 -9.61
N GLN A 6 -1.18 -25.91 -9.90
CA GLN A 6 0.08 -25.39 -9.35
C GLN A 6 0.33 -23.92 -9.71
N HIS A 7 -0.07 -23.49 -10.91
CA HIS A 7 0.01 -22.09 -11.29
C HIS A 7 -0.97 -21.22 -10.49
N MET A 8 -2.19 -21.69 -10.27
CA MET A 8 -3.20 -21.01 -9.45
C MET A 8 -2.77 -20.92 -7.98
N ASP A 9 -2.30 -22.01 -7.38
CA ASP A 9 -1.84 -22.05 -5.99
C ASP A 9 -0.68 -21.04 -5.79
N LYS A 10 0.23 -20.96 -6.75
CA LYS A 10 1.34 -19.99 -6.72
C LYS A 10 0.86 -18.55 -6.87
N ILE A 11 -0.18 -18.32 -7.67
CA ILE A 11 -0.79 -16.99 -7.78
C ILE A 11 -1.48 -16.60 -6.48
N GLU A 12 -2.18 -17.53 -5.83
CA GLU A 12 -2.84 -17.29 -4.55
C GLU A 12 -1.83 -16.98 -3.44
N ASP A 13 -0.73 -17.73 -3.36
CA ASP A 13 0.37 -17.46 -2.43
C ASP A 13 0.97 -16.06 -2.64
N ILE A 14 1.19 -15.66 -3.91
CA ILE A 14 1.70 -14.32 -4.25
C ILE A 14 0.71 -13.21 -3.89
N LYS A 15 -0.60 -13.44 -4.09
CA LYS A 15 -1.65 -12.47 -3.74
C LYS A 15 -1.71 -12.21 -2.24
N GLY A 16 -1.32 -13.19 -1.42
CA GLY A 16 -1.33 -13.09 0.02
C GLY A 16 -2.73 -12.98 0.60
N VAL A 17 -2.83 -12.52 1.85
CA VAL A 17 -4.11 -12.31 2.53
C VAL A 17 -4.75 -11.03 1.99
N GLN A 18 -5.81 -11.19 1.19
CA GLN A 18 -6.62 -10.07 0.76
C GLN A 18 -7.58 -9.69 1.89
N ASN A 19 -7.32 -8.55 2.53
CA ASN A 19 -8.23 -8.01 3.56
C ASN A 19 -9.59 -7.63 2.95
N GLU A 20 -10.63 -7.65 3.77
CA GLU A 20 -11.98 -7.29 3.34
C GLU A 20 -12.03 -5.86 2.79
N ILE A 21 -12.84 -5.63 1.75
CA ILE A 21 -13.08 -4.28 1.22
C ILE A 21 -14.08 -3.56 2.14
N ALA A 22 -13.60 -3.17 3.31
CA ALA A 22 -14.38 -2.49 4.33
C ALA A 22 -13.73 -1.16 4.74
N TRP A 23 -14.51 -0.28 5.37
CA TRP A 23 -14.01 0.95 5.99
C TRP A 23 -12.98 0.58 7.07
N GLY A 24 -11.73 1.01 6.89
CA GLY A 24 -10.59 0.65 7.76
C GLY A 24 -9.39 0.17 6.95
N HIS A 25 -9.61 -0.78 6.03
CA HIS A 25 -8.57 -1.46 5.25
C HIS A 25 -7.91 -0.62 4.13
N GLN A 26 -8.02 0.70 4.25
CA GLN A 26 -7.45 1.69 3.34
C GLN A 26 -5.97 1.93 3.71
N ILE A 27 -5.05 1.66 2.78
CA ILE A 27 -3.62 1.90 3.04
C ILE A 27 -3.19 3.37 2.90
N ARG A 28 -3.90 4.17 2.08
CA ARG A 28 -3.47 5.53 1.73
C ARG A 28 -4.64 6.45 1.43
N SER A 29 -4.54 7.68 1.93
CA SER A 29 -5.45 8.78 1.60
C SER A 29 -4.81 9.69 0.57
N TYR A 30 -5.59 10.11 -0.43
CA TYR A 30 -5.23 11.17 -1.37
C TYR A 30 -6.29 12.27 -1.27
N VAL A 31 -5.89 13.43 -0.77
CA VAL A 31 -6.74 14.61 -0.65
C VAL A 31 -6.24 15.66 -1.63
N PHE A 32 -7.10 16.08 -2.55
CA PHE A 32 -6.76 17.09 -3.56
C PHE A 32 -7.29 18.48 -3.19
N MET A 33 -8.41 18.55 -2.47
CA MET A 33 -9.03 19.79 -2.01
C MET A 33 -9.73 19.53 -0.66
N PRO A 34 -9.82 20.51 0.26
CA PRO A 34 -9.37 21.90 0.14
C PRO A 34 -7.85 22.09 0.33
N TYR A 35 -7.14 21.06 0.77
CA TYR A 35 -5.69 21.01 0.84
C TYR A 35 -5.18 19.80 0.06
N THR A 36 -3.92 19.85 -0.36
CA THR A 36 -3.26 18.74 -1.05
C THR A 36 -2.44 17.93 -0.06
N MET A 37 -2.78 16.64 0.09
CA MET A 37 -2.05 15.73 0.97
C MET A 37 -2.20 14.29 0.51
N VAL A 38 -1.08 13.57 0.48
CA VAL A 38 -1.06 12.11 0.36
C VAL A 38 -0.48 11.54 1.64
N LYS A 39 -1.19 10.61 2.29
CA LYS A 39 -0.76 9.99 3.55
C LYS A 39 -0.93 8.48 3.52
N ASP A 40 0.13 7.74 3.79
CA ASP A 40 0.12 6.28 3.96
C ASP A 40 -0.10 5.94 5.43
N HIS A 41 -1.23 5.28 5.73
CA HIS A 41 -1.66 5.01 7.10
C HIS A 41 -0.86 3.90 7.76
N ARG A 42 -0.20 3.04 6.97
CA ARG A 42 0.61 1.93 7.50
C ARG A 42 1.94 2.41 8.07
N THR A 43 2.47 3.51 7.54
CA THR A 43 3.81 4.02 7.87
C THR A 43 3.80 5.42 8.46
N GLY A 44 2.69 6.15 8.33
CA GLY A 44 2.57 7.56 8.69
C GLY A 44 3.28 8.53 7.74
N TYR A 45 3.94 8.04 6.68
CA TYR A 45 4.60 8.90 5.70
C TYR A 45 3.58 9.71 4.91
N GLU A 46 3.82 11.02 4.79
CA GLU A 46 2.93 11.94 4.09
C GLU A 46 3.71 12.99 3.28
N THR A 47 3.07 13.51 2.23
CA THR A 47 3.58 14.59 1.39
C THR A 47 2.44 15.51 0.95
N SER A 48 2.72 16.79 0.80
CA SER A 48 1.77 17.79 0.27
C SER A 48 1.83 17.92 -1.25
N ASN A 49 2.86 17.37 -1.91
CA ASN A 49 3.03 17.43 -3.37
C ASN A 49 2.27 16.29 -4.06
N VAL A 50 0.94 16.38 -4.10
CA VAL A 50 0.06 15.35 -4.69
C VAL A 50 0.38 15.13 -6.18
N ASN A 51 0.71 16.19 -6.92
CA ASN A 51 0.96 16.08 -8.37
C ASN A 51 2.16 15.17 -8.66
N ALA A 52 3.29 15.36 -7.97
CA ALA A 52 4.46 14.48 -8.15
C ALA A 52 4.13 13.01 -7.85
N VAL A 53 3.33 12.76 -6.82
CA VAL A 53 2.88 11.40 -6.47
C VAL A 53 2.03 10.80 -7.60
N MET A 54 1.13 11.60 -8.19
CA MET A 54 0.32 11.16 -9.34
C MET A 54 1.15 10.96 -10.60
N ASP A 55 2.25 11.71 -10.74
CA ASP A 55 3.25 11.56 -11.82
C ASP A 55 4.23 10.38 -11.57
N GLY A 56 4.09 9.68 -10.44
CA GLY A 56 4.79 8.42 -10.16
C GLY A 56 5.89 8.51 -9.10
N ASP A 57 6.07 9.65 -8.42
CA ASP A 57 7.00 9.81 -7.30
C ASP A 57 6.48 9.06 -6.04
N LEU A 58 6.59 7.73 -6.08
CA LEU A 58 6.13 6.81 -5.03
C LEU A 58 7.26 6.27 -4.16
N ASP A 59 8.52 6.56 -4.51
CA ASP A 59 9.70 5.98 -3.88
C ASP A 59 9.70 6.22 -2.37
N GLY A 60 9.39 7.44 -1.93
CA GLY A 60 9.31 7.78 -0.51
C GLY A 60 8.34 6.88 0.27
N PHE A 61 7.18 6.55 -0.31
CA PHE A 61 6.22 5.64 0.30
C PHE A 61 6.70 4.20 0.32
N ILE A 62 7.32 3.74 -0.78
CA ILE A 62 7.84 2.38 -0.92
C ILE A 62 8.97 2.15 0.10
N PHE A 63 9.93 3.07 0.19
CA PHE A 63 11.03 2.99 1.16
C PHE A 63 10.52 3.02 2.60
N ALA A 64 9.56 3.92 2.91
CA ALA A 64 8.96 3.97 4.24
C ALA A 64 8.30 2.65 4.61
N TYR A 65 7.56 2.03 3.69
CA TYR A 65 6.92 0.74 3.89
C TYR A 65 7.95 -0.38 4.12
N LEU A 66 8.93 -0.51 3.23
CA LEU A 66 9.95 -1.56 3.34
C LEU A 66 10.74 -1.44 4.65
N LYS A 67 11.08 -0.21 5.05
CA LYS A 67 11.75 0.07 6.33
C LYS A 67 10.88 -0.33 7.52
N ALA A 68 9.62 0.11 7.57
CA ALA A 68 8.72 -0.24 8.67
C ALA A 68 8.44 -1.74 8.73
N ALA A 69 8.20 -2.38 7.59
CA ALA A 69 7.99 -3.82 7.47
C ALA A 69 9.20 -4.62 7.98
N SER A 70 10.41 -4.22 7.59
CA SER A 70 11.66 -4.87 8.05
C SER A 70 11.85 -4.80 9.58
N ARG A 71 11.19 -3.85 10.24
CA ARG A 71 11.26 -3.62 11.69
C ARG A 71 10.03 -4.15 12.45
N GLY A 72 9.00 -4.64 11.74
CA GLY A 72 7.73 -5.03 12.35
C GLY A 72 6.93 -3.85 12.92
N GLU A 73 7.07 -2.66 12.33
CA GLU A 73 6.48 -1.39 12.82
C GLU A 73 5.32 -0.89 11.94
N LEU A 74 4.77 -1.74 11.08
CA LEU A 74 3.59 -1.36 10.29
C LEU A 74 2.40 -1.15 11.22
N ALA A 75 1.67 -0.06 11.03
CA ALA A 75 0.41 0.15 11.70
C ALA A 75 -0.66 -0.78 11.13
N GLU A 76 -1.55 -1.25 12.00
CA GLU A 76 -2.77 -1.95 11.61
C GLU A 76 -3.72 -0.97 10.91
N THR A 77 -4.20 -1.35 9.73
CA THR A 77 -5.19 -0.61 8.92
C THR A 77 -6.43 -1.45 8.72
#